data_AF-A0A2E5JDA0-F1
#
_entry.id   AF-A0A2E5JDA0-F1
#
_cell.length_a   1.000
_cell.length_b   1.000
_cell.length_c   1.000
_cell.angle_alpha   90.00
_cell.angle_beta   90.00
_cell.angle_gamma   90.00
#
_symmetry.space_group_name_H-M   'P 1'
#
loop_
_entity.id
_entity.type
_entity.pdbx_description
1 polymer ?
#
loop_
_entity_poly.entity_id
_entity_poly.type
_entity_poly.pdbx_seq_one_letter_code
_entity_poly.pdbx_strand_id
1 'polypeptide(L)'
;TSFFDTRNDSAIGSNIDFNKKEFIAIINSFNHLSNALDIKFIFMTEPYLDLKYGKREIEAISSLIEQTDLIFIDLEKIVPKEKKYFLDNTHLSEEGNLLVSEIIFEKIKLINDNNQN
;
A
#
# COMPACT_ATOMS: atom_id res chain seq x y z
N THR A 1 16.51 5.84 22.73
CA THR A 1 15.89 4.50 22.72
C THR A 1 15.70 4.10 21.28
N SER A 2 16.67 3.38 20.71
CA SER A 2 16.61 2.92 19.32
C SER A 2 15.73 1.67 19.25
N PHE A 3 14.57 1.80 18.61
CA PHE A 3 13.89 0.66 18.02
C PHE A 3 14.63 0.30 16.73
N PHE A 4 14.72 -0.97 16.39
CA PHE A 4 15.48 -1.57 15.29
C PHE A 4 16.92 -1.96 15.62
N ASP A 5 17.08 -3.12 16.25
CA ASP A 5 17.87 -4.18 15.62
C ASP A 5 17.44 -5.59 16.11
N THR A 6 17.67 -6.55 15.23
CA THR A 6 17.67 -8.02 15.31
C THR A 6 16.46 -8.79 14.77
N ARG A 7 16.81 -9.55 13.72
CA ARG A 7 16.06 -10.39 12.80
C ARG A 7 15.40 -11.56 13.51
N ASN A 8 14.18 -11.90 13.07
CA ASN A 8 13.71 -13.28 13.12
C ASN A 8 12.69 -13.53 11.99
N ASP A 9 13.20 -13.85 10.81
CA ASP A 9 12.44 -14.21 9.59
C ASP A 9 11.74 -15.59 9.68
N SER A 10 11.29 -16.00 10.88
CA SER A 10 10.66 -17.30 11.12
C SER A 10 9.34 -17.24 11.90
N ALA A 11 8.78 -16.05 12.11
CA ALA A 11 7.52 -15.86 12.86
C ALA A 11 6.40 -15.14 12.09
N ILE A 12 6.45 -15.08 10.76
CA ILE A 12 5.36 -14.53 9.92
C ILE A 12 4.25 -15.58 9.73
N GLY A 13 3.85 -16.17 10.85
CA GLY A 13 2.68 -17.00 11.05
C GLY A 13 2.13 -16.63 12.42
N SER A 14 1.87 -15.34 12.64
CA SER A 14 1.25 -14.84 13.86
C SER A 14 -0.01 -14.07 13.48
N ASN A 15 -1.13 -14.49 14.08
CA ASN A 15 -2.43 -13.84 14.02
C ASN A 15 -2.26 -12.33 14.21
N ILE A 16 -2.25 -11.57 13.12
CA ILE A 16 -2.61 -10.16 13.19
C ILE A 16 -4.13 -10.19 13.32
N ASP A 17 -4.64 -10.10 14.54
CA ASP A 17 -6.06 -9.81 14.76
C ASP A 17 -6.32 -8.43 14.16
N PHE A 18 -6.68 -8.42 12.87
CA PHE A 18 -6.96 -7.20 12.13
C PHE A 18 -8.16 -6.52 12.78
N ASN A 19 -7.89 -5.53 13.61
CA ASN A 19 -8.93 -4.74 14.23
C ASN A 19 -9.47 -3.73 13.21
N LYS A 20 -10.46 -4.18 12.43
CA LYS A 20 -11.17 -3.37 11.43
C LYS A 20 -11.60 -2.00 11.98
N LYS A 21 -11.99 -1.91 13.25
CA LYS A 21 -12.41 -0.63 13.86
C LYS A 21 -11.25 0.34 14.01
N GLU A 22 -10.08 -0.14 14.43
CA GLU A 22 -8.88 0.68 14.56
C GLU A 22 -8.39 1.14 13.19
N PHE A 23 -8.40 0.26 12.20
CA PHE A 23 -8.07 0.63 10.83
C PHE A 23 -9.01 1.72 10.28
N ILE A 24 -10.32 1.57 10.44
CA ILE A 24 -11.30 2.59 10.05
C ILE A 24 -11.05 3.91 10.80
N ALA A 25 -10.70 3.87 12.08
CA ALA A 25 -10.38 5.07 12.85
C ALA A 25 -9.14 5.79 12.30
N ILE A 26 -8.09 5.05 11.93
CA ILE A 26 -6.88 5.60 11.30
C ILE A 26 -7.25 6.27 9.96
N ILE A 27 -7.99 5.56 9.11
CA ILE A 27 -8.45 6.08 7.82
C ILE A 27 -9.27 7.37 7.98
N ASN A 28 -10.21 7.40 8.92
CA ASN A 28 -10.98 8.60 9.22
C ASN A 28 -10.11 9.76 9.70
N SER A 29 -9.02 9.48 10.42
CA SER A 29 -8.07 10.50 10.87
C SER A 29 -7.34 11.12 9.68
N PHE A 30 -6.94 10.33 8.68
CA PHE A 30 -6.34 10.85 7.45
C PHE A 30 -7.32 11.67 6.62
N ASN A 31 -8.60 11.27 6.54
CA ASN A 31 -9.64 12.08 5.91
C ASN A 31 -9.79 13.46 6.59
N HIS A 32 -9.78 13.47 7.92
CA HIS A 32 -9.83 14.72 8.67
C HIS A 32 -8.61 15.60 8.40
N LEU A 33 -7.40 15.03 8.43
CA LEU A 33 -6.16 15.75 8.11
C LEU A 33 -6.16 16.27 6.67
N SER A 34 -6.68 15.49 5.73
CA SER A 34 -6.77 15.87 4.32
C SER A 34 -7.55 17.17 4.15
N ASN A 35 -8.72 17.24 4.78
CA ASN A 35 -9.58 18.43 4.75
C ASN A 35 -8.99 19.61 5.53
N ALA A 36 -8.37 19.35 6.69
CA ALA A 36 -7.85 20.40 7.55
C ALA A 36 -6.60 21.08 6.98
N LEU A 37 -5.80 20.35 6.20
CA LEU A 37 -4.51 20.81 5.70
C LEU A 37 -4.49 21.08 4.18
N ASP A 38 -5.59 20.80 3.48
CA ASP A 38 -5.66 20.82 2.02
C ASP A 38 -4.58 19.93 1.36
N ILE A 39 -4.39 18.73 1.92
CA ILE A 39 -3.43 17.72 1.45
C ILE A 39 -4.20 16.49 1.00
N LYS A 40 -3.88 15.93 -0.17
CA LYS A 40 -4.43 14.63 -0.60
C LYS A 40 -3.46 13.50 -0.21
N PHE A 41 -3.96 12.53 0.56
CA PHE A 41 -3.21 11.32 0.88
C PHE A 41 -3.47 10.23 -0.16
N ILE A 42 -2.39 9.55 -0.58
CA ILE A 42 -2.45 8.39 -1.46
C ILE A 42 -1.93 7.19 -0.68
N PHE A 43 -2.79 6.19 -0.51
CA PHE A 43 -2.46 4.94 0.15
C PHE A 43 -2.02 3.92 -0.89
N MET A 44 -0.97 3.15 -0.57
CA MET A 44 -0.42 2.14 -1.47
C MET A 44 -0.12 0.86 -0.70
N THR A 45 -0.38 -0.29 -1.31
CA THR A 45 0.13 -1.58 -0.80
C THR A 45 1.55 -1.79 -1.28
N GLU A 46 2.33 -2.61 -0.59
CA GLU A 46 3.59 -3.10 -1.11
C GLU A 46 3.35 -4.27 -2.07
N PRO A 47 4.06 -4.34 -3.22
CA PRO A 47 4.04 -5.51 -4.07
C PRO A 47 5.02 -6.58 -3.56
N TYR A 48 4.59 -7.83 -3.57
CA TYR A 48 5.42 -9.00 -3.26
C TYR A 48 5.67 -9.82 -4.53
N LEU A 49 6.84 -10.44 -4.64
CA LEU A 49 7.11 -11.40 -5.73
C LEU A 49 6.26 -12.67 -5.56
N ASP A 50 6.19 -13.19 -4.34
CA ASP A 50 5.42 -14.38 -3.95
C ASP A 50 4.78 -14.18 -2.58
N LEU A 51 3.47 -13.84 -2.58
CA LEU A 51 2.70 -13.59 -1.38
C LEU A 51 2.11 -14.89 -0.81
N LYS A 52 2.86 -15.55 0.07
CA LYS A 52 2.44 -16.82 0.71
C LYS A 52 1.60 -16.65 1.96
N TYR A 53 1.84 -15.59 2.71
CA TYR A 53 1.17 -15.28 3.99
C TYR A 53 0.64 -13.85 3.95
N GLY A 54 -0.45 -13.55 4.66
CA GLY A 54 -0.99 -12.19 4.71
C GLY A 54 -1.87 -11.79 3.52
N LYS A 55 -2.08 -12.68 2.54
CA LYS A 55 -2.87 -12.37 1.33
C LYS A 55 -4.31 -11.97 1.67
N ARG A 56 -4.97 -12.71 2.56
CA ARG A 56 -6.37 -12.44 2.94
C ARG A 56 -6.49 -11.12 3.68
N GLU A 57 -5.49 -10.79 4.47
CA GLU A 57 -5.41 -9.57 5.26
C GLU A 57 -5.18 -8.36 4.36
N ILE A 58 -4.25 -8.46 3.40
CA ILE A 58 -4.03 -7.43 2.36
C ILE A 58 -5.31 -7.25 1.54
N GLU A 59 -5.95 -8.33 1.09
CA GLU A 59 -7.21 -8.25 0.35
C GLU A 59 -8.32 -7.60 1.19
N ALA A 60 -8.45 -7.96 2.47
CA ALA A 60 -9.43 -7.37 3.37
C ALA A 60 -9.17 -5.86 3.59
N ILE A 61 -7.92 -5.45 3.77
CA ILE A 61 -7.52 -4.05 3.90
C ILE A 61 -7.82 -3.29 2.60
N SER A 62 -7.38 -3.81 1.45
CA SER A 62 -7.66 -3.23 0.13
C SER A 62 -9.16 -3.01 -0.06
N SER A 63 -9.99 -4.03 0.20
CA SER A 63 -11.45 -3.92 0.09
C SER A 63 -12.08 -2.93 1.05
N LEU A 64 -11.46 -2.65 2.20
CA LEU A 64 -11.94 -1.62 3.12
C LEU A 64 -11.58 -0.22 2.67
N ILE A 65 -10.37 -0.01 2.17
CA ILE A 65 -9.96 1.29 1.63
C ILE A 65 -10.79 1.63 0.39
N GLU A 66 -11.06 0.65 -0.48
CA GLU A 66 -11.93 0.81 -1.66
C GLU A 66 -13.37 1.25 -1.33
N GLN A 67 -13.83 1.07 -0.07
CA GLN A 67 -15.14 1.54 0.40
C GLN A 67 -15.11 2.99 0.93
N THR A 68 -13.96 3.66 0.85
CA THR A 68 -13.76 5.04 1.32
C THR A 68 -13.45 5.97 0.15
N ASP A 69 -13.56 7.28 0.36
CA ASP A 69 -13.20 8.30 -0.65
C ASP A 69 -11.68 8.53 -0.77
N LEU A 70 -10.87 7.71 -0.09
CA LEU A 70 -9.42 7.82 -0.15
C LEU A 70 -8.86 7.33 -1.48
N ILE A 71 -7.77 7.95 -1.88
CA ILE A 71 -7.03 7.54 -3.05
C ILE A 71 -6.19 6.32 -2.68
N PHE A 72 -6.41 5.22 -3.41
CA PHE A 72 -5.74 3.95 -3.16
C PHE A 72 -5.13 3.36 -4.43
N ILE A 73 -3.89 2.88 -4.32
CA ILE A 73 -3.16 2.19 -5.38
C ILE A 73 -2.71 0.82 -4.85
N ASP A 74 -3.42 -0.22 -5.27
CA ASP A 74 -3.10 -1.61 -4.93
C ASP A 74 -1.93 -2.11 -5.81
N LEU A 75 -0.69 -1.79 -5.44
CA LEU A 75 0.50 -2.21 -6.18
C LEU A 75 0.65 -3.73 -6.18
N GLU A 76 0.10 -4.44 -5.18
CA GLU A 76 0.16 -5.89 -5.12
C GLU A 76 -0.60 -6.52 -6.30
N LYS A 77 -1.75 -5.94 -6.67
CA LYS A 77 -2.53 -6.37 -7.85
C LYS A 77 -1.94 -5.91 -9.18
N ILE A 78 -1.30 -4.73 -9.22
CA ILE A 78 -0.92 -4.07 -10.48
C ILE A 78 0.49 -4.48 -10.94
N VAL A 79 1.43 -4.63 -10.01
CA VAL A 79 2.83 -4.92 -10.36
C VAL A 79 2.97 -6.39 -10.81
N PRO A 80 3.52 -6.65 -12.01
CA PRO A 80 3.72 -8.01 -12.50
C PRO A 80 4.64 -8.82 -11.60
N LYS A 81 4.29 -10.09 -11.35
CA LYS A 81 5.04 -11.01 -10.48
C LYS A 81 6.23 -11.66 -11.20
N GLU A 82 7.07 -10.83 -11.80
CA GLU A 82 8.26 -11.24 -12.57
C GLU A 82 9.55 -10.92 -11.82
N LYS A 83 10.47 -11.89 -11.73
CA LYS A 83 11.74 -11.75 -11.00
C LYS A 83 12.57 -10.52 -11.38
N LYS A 84 12.47 -10.03 -12.63
CA LYS A 84 13.23 -8.85 -13.07
C LYS A 84 12.86 -7.57 -12.30
N TYR A 85 11.63 -7.48 -11.79
CA TYR A 85 11.14 -6.32 -11.03
C TYR A 85 11.46 -6.38 -9.53
N PHE A 86 12.04 -7.47 -9.04
CA PHE A 86 12.28 -7.66 -7.60
C PHE A 86 13.71 -8.13 -7.33
N LEU A 87 14.32 -7.59 -6.27
CA LEU A 87 15.62 -8.08 -5.76
C LEU A 87 15.43 -9.33 -4.92
N ASP A 88 14.34 -9.39 -4.17
CA ASP A 88 13.93 -10.53 -3.34
C ASP A 88 12.40 -10.61 -3.27
N ASN A 89 11.80 -11.12 -2.20
CA ASN A 89 10.35 -11.24 -2.12
C ASN A 89 9.62 -9.89 -1.91
N THR A 90 10.27 -8.90 -1.32
CA THR A 90 9.65 -7.67 -0.81
C THR A 90 10.26 -6.40 -1.39
N HIS A 91 11.50 -6.45 -1.85
CA HIS A 91 12.22 -5.30 -2.36
C HIS A 91 12.22 -5.26 -3.88
N LEU A 92 11.86 -4.10 -4.43
CA LEU A 92 11.88 -3.84 -5.87
C LEU A 92 13.31 -3.68 -6.40
N SER A 93 13.54 -4.15 -7.63
CA SER A 93 14.76 -3.85 -8.39
C SER A 93 14.73 -2.41 -8.93
N GLU A 94 15.79 -1.97 -9.60
CA GLU A 94 15.78 -0.68 -10.31
C GLU A 94 14.66 -0.63 -11.36
N GLU A 95 14.50 -1.70 -12.14
CA GLU A 95 13.42 -1.82 -13.13
C GLU A 95 12.03 -1.82 -12.46
N GLY A 96 11.90 -2.48 -11.30
CA GLY A 96 10.66 -2.48 -10.52
C GLY A 96 10.32 -1.11 -9.94
N ASN A 97 11.31 -0.37 -9.45
CA ASN A 97 11.12 0.99 -8.95
C ASN A 97 10.72 1.95 -10.07
N LEU A 98 11.31 1.82 -11.26
CA LEU A 98 10.93 2.63 -12.42
C LEU A 98 9.48 2.36 -12.80
N LEU A 99 9.09 1.09 -12.91
CA LEU A 99 7.71 0.69 -13.22
C LEU A 99 6.71 1.24 -12.19
N VAL A 100 6.98 1.08 -10.90
CA VAL A 100 6.09 1.58 -9.83
C VAL A 100 6.01 3.10 -9.86
N SER A 101 7.12 3.79 -10.14
CA SER A 101 7.13 5.25 -10.27
C SER A 101 6.25 5.73 -11.43
N GLU A 102 6.30 5.06 -12.58
CA GLU A 102 5.45 5.36 -13.73
C GLU A 102 3.96 5.15 -13.40
N ILE A 103 3.62 4.05 -12.73
CA ILE A 103 2.24 3.76 -12.29
C ILE A 103 1.73 4.85 -11.35
N ILE A 104 2.53 5.24 -10.35
CA ILE A 104 2.17 6.29 -9.39
C ILE A 104 1.98 7.63 -10.11
N PHE A 105 2.90 7.98 -11.02
CA PHE A 105 2.84 9.23 -11.76
C PHE A 105 1.58 9.35 -12.61
N GLU A 106 1.24 8.31 -13.39
CA GLU A 106 0.02 8.28 -14.20
C GLU A 106 -1.24 8.37 -13.33
N LYS A 107 -1.26 7.71 -12.16
CA LYS A 107 -2.38 7.82 -11.23
C LYS A 107 -2.54 9.25 -10.69
N ILE A 108 -1.45 9.88 -10.24
CA ILE A 108 -1.47 11.26 -9.75
C ILE A 108 -1.97 12.21 -10.84
N LYS A 109 -1.51 12.03 -12.07
CA LYS A 109 -1.96 12.84 -13.21
C LYS A 109 -3.47 12.72 -13.44
N LEU A 110 -3.99 11.49 -13.50
CA LEU A 110 -5.44 11.24 -13.65
C LEU A 110 -6.26 11.87 -12.53
N ILE A 111 -5.76 11.80 -11.29
CA ILE A 111 -6.42 12.43 -10.15
C ILE A 111 -6.49 13.95 -10.37
N ASN A 112 -5.38 14.58 -10.75
CA ASN A 112 -5.34 16.03 -10.98
C ASN A 112 -6.24 16.47 -12.13
N ASP A 113 -6.25 15.72 -13.24
CA ASP A 113 -7.08 16.03 -14.42
C ASP A 113 -8.58 15.93 -14.10
N ASN A 114 -9.00 14.96 -13.28
CA ASN A 114 -10.39 14.81 -12.85
C ASN A 114 -10.87 15.91 -11.88
N ASN A 115 -9.98 16.69 -11.27
CA ASN A 115 -10.34 17.81 -10.40
C ASN A 115 -10.46 19.16 -11.15
N GLN A 116 -10.19 19.20 -12.46
CA GLN A 116 -10.29 20.42 -13.28
C GLN A 116 -11.58 20.53 -14.11
N ASN A 117 -12.47 19.53 -14.04
CA ASN A 117 -13.80 19.52 -14.68
C ASN A 117 -14.91 19.60 -13.63
#